data_AF-A0A523WVS7-F1
#
_entry.id   AF-A0A523WVS7-F1
#
_cell.length_a   1.000
_cell.length_b   1.000
_cell.length_c   1.000
_cell.angle_alpha   90.00
_cell.angle_beta   90.00
_cell.angle_gamma   90.00
#
_symmetry.space_group_name_H-M   'P 1'
#
loop_
_entity.id
_entity.type
_entity.pdbx_description
1 polymer ?
#
loop_
_entity_poly.entity_id
_entity_poly.type
_entity_poly.pdbx_seq_one_letter_code
_entity_poly.pdbx_strand_id
1 'polypeptide(L)'
;MAKNSNINVRTTEDIKKGAEVILNGLGLNISSAVNLFLKQVINYRGIPFDLRLPNKETLHAMDDIENGRNLESADTVEEMFEKIGV
;
A
#
# COMPACT_ATOMS: atom_id res chain seq x y z
N MET A 1 -15.02 30.78 1.23
CA MET A 1 -13.58 30.62 0.95
C MET A 1 -13.06 29.50 1.83
N ALA A 2 -12.38 28.49 1.29
CA ALA A 2 -11.77 27.46 2.12
C ALA A 2 -10.64 28.09 2.94
N LYS A 3 -10.62 27.85 4.25
CA LYS A 3 -9.55 28.33 5.13
C LYS A 3 -8.32 27.46 4.89
N ASN A 4 -7.28 28.02 4.29
CA ASN A 4 -6.03 27.29 4.10
C ASN A 4 -5.36 27.08 5.46
N SER A 5 -4.91 25.85 5.71
CA SER A 5 -4.09 25.47 6.86
C SER A 5 -2.74 24.98 6.34
N ASN A 6 -1.66 25.30 7.07
CA ASN A 6 -0.32 24.87 6.72
C ASN A 6 0.08 23.62 7.52
N ILE A 7 0.78 22.69 6.89
CA ILE A 7 1.26 21.46 7.51
C ILE A 7 2.79 21.42 7.38
N ASN A 8 3.49 21.28 8.49
CA ASN A 8 4.95 21.11 8.52
C ASN A 8 5.27 19.68 8.97
N VAL A 9 6.05 18.95 8.17
CA VAL A 9 6.45 17.56 8.44
C VAL A 9 7.96 17.47 8.41
N ARG A 10 8.54 16.90 9.47
CA ARG A 10 9.98 16.58 9.54
C ARG A 10 10.22 15.20 8.92
N THR A 11 11.22 15.11 8.03
CA THR A 11 11.65 13.85 7.40
C THR A 11 13.15 13.91 7.09
N THR A 12 13.74 12.78 6.68
CA THR A 12 15.11 12.72 6.20
C THR A 12 15.18 13.09 4.71
N GLU A 13 16.35 13.52 4.27
CA GLU A 13 16.55 13.92 2.87
C GLU A 13 16.39 12.75 1.90
N ASP A 14 16.84 11.55 2.30
CA ASP A 14 16.72 10.34 1.50
C ASP A 14 15.26 9.95 1.25
N ILE A 15 14.42 9.98 2.31
CA ILE A 15 12.99 9.71 2.20
C ILE A 15 12.32 10.74 1.29
N LYS A 16 12.65 12.02 1.47
CA LYS A 16 12.09 13.10 0.65
C LYS A 16 12.42 12.89 -0.83
N LYS A 17 13.69 12.66 -1.17
CA LYS A 17 14.13 12.47 -2.56
C LYS A 17 13.51 11.22 -3.17
N GLY A 18 13.48 10.10 -2.45
CA GLY A 18 12.85 8.86 -2.92
C GLY A 18 11.36 9.06 -3.22
N ALA A 19 10.62 9.68 -2.31
CA ALA A 19 9.20 9.98 -2.51
C ALA A 19 8.98 10.94 -3.70
N GLU A 20 9.82 11.97 -3.85
CA GLU A 20 9.70 12.96 -4.92
C GLU A 20 9.89 12.34 -6.31
N VAL A 21 10.84 11.42 -6.48
CA VAL A 21 11.04 10.69 -7.75
C VAL A 21 9.79 9.89 -8.13
N ILE A 22 9.24 9.12 -7.18
CA ILE A 22 8.07 8.27 -7.41
C ILE A 22 6.83 9.12 -7.70
N LEU A 23 6.57 10.14 -6.89
CA LEU A 23 5.40 11.00 -7.03
C LEU A 23 5.43 11.80 -8.33
N ASN A 24 6.62 12.28 -8.75
CA ASN A 24 6.76 12.96 -10.04
C ASN A 24 6.44 12.02 -11.22
N GLY A 25 6.81 10.74 -11.13
CA GLY A 25 6.40 9.73 -12.11
C GLY A 25 4.87 9.55 -12.20
N LEU A 26 4.15 9.87 -11.13
CA LEU A 26 2.69 9.86 -11.06
C LEU A 26 2.06 11.24 -11.37
N GLY A 27 2.86 12.25 -11.74
CA GLY A 27 2.38 13.61 -12.00
C GLY A 27 1.96 14.38 -10.73
N LEU A 28 2.44 13.96 -9.56
CA LEU A 28 2.11 14.54 -8.27
C LEU A 28 3.34 15.18 -7.61
N ASN A 29 3.13 16.30 -6.94
CA ASN A 29 4.10 16.82 -5.97
C ASN A 29 3.77 16.32 -4.56
N ILE A 30 4.71 16.51 -3.62
CA ILE A 30 4.56 16.08 -2.22
C ILE A 30 3.30 16.68 -1.57
N SER A 31 3.03 17.97 -1.77
CA SER A 31 1.87 18.63 -1.17
C SER A 31 0.54 18.04 -1.66
N SER A 32 0.44 17.70 -2.95
CA SER A 32 -0.73 17.03 -3.54
C SER A 32 -0.88 15.62 -2.98
N ALA A 33 0.21 14.88 -2.83
CA ALA A 33 0.21 13.54 -2.25
C ALA A 33 -0.22 13.54 -0.78
N VAL A 34 0.28 14.49 0.03
CA VAL A 34 -0.13 14.66 1.43
C VAL A 34 -1.63 14.98 1.52
N ASN A 35 -2.14 15.87 0.65
CA ASN A 35 -3.57 16.16 0.60
C ASN A 35 -4.41 14.93 0.19
N LEU A 36 -3.94 14.12 -0.75
CA LEU A 36 -4.61 12.87 -1.13
C LEU A 36 -4.64 11.87 0.02
N PHE A 37 -3.53 11.72 0.74
CA PHE A 37 -3.45 10.88 1.93
C PHE A 37 -4.48 11.31 2.99
N LEU A 38 -4.53 12.61 3.32
CA LEU A 38 -5.49 13.14 4.29
C LEU A 38 -6.95 12.92 3.85
N LYS A 39 -7.25 13.12 2.56
CA LYS A 39 -8.58 12.79 2.02
C LYS A 39 -8.90 11.32 2.18
N GLN A 40 -7.92 10.43 1.98
CA GLN A 40 -8.16 9.02 2.18
C GLN A 40 -8.35 8.64 3.65
N VAL A 41 -7.64 9.28 4.57
CA VAL A 41 -7.88 9.09 6.00
C VAL A 41 -9.32 9.43 6.37
N ILE A 42 -9.86 10.52 5.81
CA ILE A 42 -11.25 10.92 6.01
C ILE A 42 -12.23 9.88 5.43
N ASN A 43 -11.98 9.43 4.19
CA ASN A 43 -12.87 8.49 3.51
C ASN A 43 -12.90 7.11 4.16
N TYR A 44 -11.74 6.56 4.53
CA TYR A 44 -11.63 5.26 5.19
C TYR A 44 -11.99 5.30 6.67
N ARG A 45 -12.15 6.50 7.27
CA ARG A 45 -12.27 6.69 8.73
C ARG A 45 -11.15 5.98 9.49
N GLY A 46 -9.93 6.02 8.95
CA GLY A 46 -8.79 5.26 9.42
C GLY A 46 -7.57 5.48 8.53
N ILE A 47 -6.44 4.89 8.87
CA ILE A 47 -5.24 5.01 8.04
C ILE A 47 -5.42 4.13 6.79
N PRO A 48 -5.26 4.68 5.57
CA PRO A 48 -5.59 4.01 4.30
C PRO A 48 -4.49 3.02 3.84
N PHE A 49 -3.93 2.30 4.80
CA PHE A 49 -3.04 1.18 4.61
C PHE A 49 -3.06 0.35 5.89
N ASP A 50 -2.83 -0.96 5.77
CA ASP A 50 -2.97 -1.86 6.91
C ASP A 50 -1.84 -1.62 7.93
N LEU A 51 -2.20 -1.11 9.12
CA LEU A 51 -1.27 -0.84 10.22
C LEU A 51 -1.09 -2.08 11.09
N ARG A 52 -0.70 -3.20 10.47
CA ARG A 52 -0.51 -4.45 11.18
C ARG A 52 0.84 -5.03 10.83
N LEU A 53 1.54 -5.51 11.85
CA LEU A 53 2.55 -6.52 11.61
C LEU A 53 1.81 -7.75 11.09
N PRO A 54 2.25 -8.35 9.97
CA PRO A 54 1.63 -9.57 9.48
C PRO A 54 1.64 -10.60 10.61
N ASN A 55 0.52 -11.28 10.81
CA ASN A 55 0.46 -12.31 11.84
C ASN A 55 1.36 -13.50 11.42
N LYS A 56 1.59 -14.45 12.32
CA LYS A 56 2.47 -15.60 12.04
C LYS A 56 2.06 -16.38 10.78
N GLU A 57 0.76 -16.48 10.51
CA GLU A 57 0.22 -17.16 9.35
C GLU A 57 0.50 -16.40 8.06
N THR A 58 0.30 -15.08 8.04
CA THR A 58 0.65 -14.22 6.90
C THR A 58 2.15 -14.24 6.63
N LEU A 59 2.99 -14.19 7.67
CA LEU A 59 4.45 -14.30 7.52
C LEU A 59 4.84 -15.65 6.91
N HIS A 60 4.23 -16.75 7.36
CA HIS A 60 4.49 -18.09 6.81
C HIS A 60 4.05 -18.20 5.36
N ALA A 61 2.88 -17.63 5.00
CA ALA A 61 2.42 -17.61 3.61
C ALA A 61 3.35 -16.79 2.70
N MET A 62 3.88 -15.66 3.17
CA MET A 62 4.87 -14.86 2.43
C MET A 62 6.18 -15.64 2.22
N ASP A 63 6.66 -16.32 3.25
CA ASP A 63 7.87 -17.16 3.20
C ASP A 63 7.68 -18.38 2.27
N ASP A 64 6.51 -19.01 2.28
CA ASP A 64 6.16 -20.09 1.35
C ASP A 64 6.21 -19.61 -0.10
N ILE A 65 5.71 -18.40 -0.40
CA ILE A 65 5.81 -17.80 -1.75
C ILE A 65 7.27 -17.53 -2.14
N GLU A 66 8.05 -16.88 -1.27
CA GLU A 66 9.44 -16.53 -1.56
C GLU A 66 10.33 -17.76 -1.80
N ASN A 67 10.01 -18.88 -1.17
CA ASN A 67 10.77 -20.12 -1.29
C ASN A 67 10.11 -21.18 -2.18
N GLY A 68 9.00 -20.87 -2.83
CA GLY A 68 8.30 -21.79 -3.73
C GLY A 68 7.73 -23.03 -3.04
N ARG A 69 7.31 -22.93 -1.78
CA ARG A 69 6.66 -24.00 -1.01
C ARG A 69 5.14 -23.79 -0.99
N ASN A 70 4.39 -24.87 -0.92
CA ASN A 70 2.92 -24.84 -0.79
C ASN A 70 2.22 -23.95 -1.84
N LEU A 71 2.79 -23.82 -3.03
CA LEU A 71 2.20 -23.07 -4.15
C LEU A 71 1.48 -24.03 -5.09
N GLU A 72 0.25 -23.68 -5.45
CA GLU A 72 -0.48 -24.33 -6.53
C GLU A 72 -0.68 -23.35 -7.69
N SER A 73 -0.46 -23.83 -8.90
CA SER A 73 -0.79 -23.10 -10.12
C SER A 73 -2.15 -23.57 -10.65
N ALA A 74 -2.88 -22.67 -11.30
CA ALA A 74 -4.05 -22.99 -12.10
C ALA A 74 -3.87 -22.32 -13.47
N ASP A 75 -4.19 -23.04 -14.54
CA ASP A 75 -4.04 -22.56 -15.90
C ASP A 75 -5.24 -21.73 -16.34
N THR A 76 -6.40 -21.93 -15.70
CA THR A 76 -7.63 -21.18 -15.94
C THR A 76 -8.26 -20.68 -14.65
N VAL A 77 -9.14 -19.68 -14.80
CA VAL A 77 -9.91 -19.12 -13.69
C VAL A 77 -10.87 -20.17 -13.13
N GLU A 78 -11.48 -20.98 -14.00
CA GLU A 78 -12.34 -22.10 -13.61
C GLU A 78 -11.59 -23.13 -12.76
N GLU A 79 -10.38 -23.52 -13.16
CA GLU A 79 -9.55 -24.46 -12.38
C GLU A 79 -9.14 -23.87 -11.02
N MET A 80 -8.86 -22.56 -10.98
CA MET A 80 -8.57 -21.87 -9.72
C MET A 80 -9.77 -21.97 -8.76
N PHE A 81 -11.00 -21.70 -9.23
CA PHE A 81 -12.22 -21.77 -8.42
C PHE A 81 -12.48 -23.18 -7.87
N GLU A 82 -12.32 -24.22 -8.70
CA GLU A 82 -12.41 -25.61 -8.25
C GLU A 82 -11.40 -25.93 -7.13
N LYS A 83 -10.15 -25.48 -7.28
CA LYS A 83 -9.07 -25.73 -6.31
C LYS A 83 -9.27 -25.05 -4.96
N ILE A 84 -9.81 -23.81 -4.96
CA ILE A 84 -10.07 -23.06 -3.71
C ILE A 84 -11.46 -23.38 -3.11
N GLY A 85 -12.25 -24.23 -3.77
CA GLY A 85 -13.55 -24.68 -3.28
C GLY A 85 -14.62 -23.58 -3.26
N VAL A 86 -14.55 -22.62 -4.19
CA VAL A 86 -15.49 -21.49 -4.33
C VAL A 86 -16.18 -21.53 -5.68
#